data_AF-A0A7W6F7C2-F1
#
_entry.id   AF-A0A7W6F7C2-F1
#
_cell.length_a   1.000
_cell.length_b   1.000
_cell.length_c   1.000
_cell.angle_alpha   90.00
_cell.angle_beta   90.00
_cell.angle_gamma   90.00
#
_symmetry.space_group_name_H-M   'P 1'
#
loop_
_entity.id
_entity.type
_entity.pdbx_description
1 polymer ?
#
loop_
_entity_poly.entity_id
_entity_poly.type
_entity_poly.pdbx_seq_one_letter_code
_entity_poly.pdbx_strand_id
1 'polypeptide(L)'
;MSFDVVFTRSARSAAADHGDLPSLEERTRDEIADLPGEGLEELEKHFFHSFALDDGTEFICSLTADGAVRVDACANEDAREAA
;
A
#
# COMPACT_ATOMS: atom_id res chain seq x y z
N MET A 1 0.39 -17.02 0.09
CA MET A 1 1.80 -16.76 -0.30
C MET A 1 2.43 -15.87 0.76
N SER A 2 3.70 -16.06 1.09
CA SER A 2 4.39 -15.19 2.04
C SER A 2 5.36 -14.30 1.26
N PHE A 3 5.13 -13.00 1.32
CA PHE A 3 6.02 -11.96 0.80
C PHE A 3 6.28 -10.94 1.89
N ASP A 4 7.46 -10.31 1.82
CA ASP A 4 7.81 -9.21 2.70
C ASP A 4 7.12 -7.92 2.24
N VAL A 5 6.74 -7.08 3.20
CA VAL A 5 6.15 -5.76 2.95
C VAL A 5 7.12 -4.70 3.45
N VAL A 6 7.49 -3.77 2.57
CA VAL A 6 8.45 -2.70 2.87
C VAL A 6 7.77 -1.34 2.75
N PHE A 7 7.54 -0.70 3.89
CA PHE A 7 6.97 0.64 3.94
C PHE A 7 8.03 1.72 3.73
N THR A 8 7.77 2.62 2.79
CA THR A 8 8.54 3.87 2.65
C THR A 8 8.23 4.83 3.80
N ARG A 9 8.98 5.94 3.88
CA ARG A 9 8.79 6.94 4.93
C ARG A 9 7.40 7.60 4.85
N SER A 10 6.90 7.86 3.64
CA SER A 10 5.55 8.41 3.41
C SER A 10 4.49 7.45 3.92
N ALA A 11 4.56 6.16 3.54
CA ALA A 11 3.63 5.15 4.03
C ALA A 11 3.66 4.98 5.55
N ARG A 12 4.84 5.03 6.18
CA ARG A 12 4.96 5.01 7.65
C ARG A 12 4.32 6.22 8.32
N SER A 13 4.44 7.40 7.72
CA SER A 13 3.80 8.61 8.23
C SER A 13 2.27 8.51 8.12
N ALA A 14 1.76 8.13 6.96
CA ALA A 14 0.33 7.95 6.75
C ALA A 14 -0.24 6.85 7.68
N ALA A 15 0.46 5.72 7.83
CA ALA A 15 0.04 4.69 8.77
C ALA A 15 -0.10 5.22 10.20
N ALA A 16 0.79 6.11 10.66
CA ALA A 16 0.70 6.71 11.99
C ALA A 16 -0.47 7.69 12.14
N ASP A 17 -0.88 8.35 11.05
CA ASP A 17 -2.00 9.29 11.04
C ASP A 17 -3.37 8.57 10.96
N HIS A 18 -3.43 7.40 10.33
CA HIS A 18 -4.67 6.65 10.06
C HIS A 18 -4.82 5.34 10.85
N GLY A 19 -3.84 4.97 11.68
CA GLY A 19 -3.85 3.74 12.48
C GLY A 19 -2.46 3.31 12.94
N ASP A 20 -2.09 2.07 12.60
CA ASP A 20 -0.79 1.47 12.89
C ASP A 20 -0.24 0.70 11.68
N LEU A 21 1.07 0.49 11.68
CA LEU A 21 1.77 -0.23 10.60
C LEU A 21 1.29 -1.68 10.40
N PRO A 22 1.10 -2.49 11.46
CA PRO A 22 0.52 -3.83 11.32
C PRO A 22 -0.83 -3.85 10.60
N SER A 23 -1.74 -2.94 10.96
CA SER A 23 -3.05 -2.84 10.29
C SER A 23 -2.92 -2.50 8.80
N LEU A 24 -2.00 -1.59 8.43
CA LEU A 24 -1.73 -1.29 7.02
C LEU A 24 -1.09 -2.48 6.28
N GLU A 25 -0.26 -3.26 6.96
CA GLU A 25 0.38 -4.46 6.42
C GLU A 25 -0.63 -5.57 6.14
N GLU A 26 -1.56 -5.81 7.07
CA GLU A 26 -2.67 -6.75 6.88
C GLU A 26 -3.50 -6.33 5.67
N ARG A 27 -3.94 -5.07 5.63
CA ARG A 27 -4.71 -4.54 4.50
C ARG A 27 -3.97 -4.65 3.16
N THR A 28 -2.68 -4.34 3.13
CA THR A 28 -1.85 -4.49 1.92
C THR A 28 -1.86 -5.94 1.44
N ARG A 29 -1.77 -6.91 2.36
CA ARG A 29 -1.80 -8.33 1.99
C ARG A 29 -3.14 -8.76 1.46
N ASP A 30 -4.23 -8.30 2.05
CA ASP A 30 -5.58 -8.59 1.60
C ASP A 30 -5.80 -8.02 0.18
N GLU A 31 -5.39 -6.78 -0.05
CA GLU A 31 -5.47 -6.13 -1.37
C GLU A 31 -4.71 -6.90 -2.45
N ILE A 32 -3.51 -7.39 -2.15
CA ILE A 32 -2.74 -8.21 -3.08
C ILE A 32 -3.36 -9.61 -3.26
N ALA A 33 -3.97 -10.18 -2.22
CA ALA A 33 -4.64 -11.48 -2.31
C ALA A 33 -5.94 -11.42 -3.13
N ASP A 34 -6.60 -10.26 -3.15
CA ASP A 34 -7.82 -10.00 -3.91
C ASP A 34 -7.57 -9.63 -5.38
N LEU A 35 -6.32 -9.36 -5.76
CA LEU A 35 -5.96 -9.20 -7.17
C LEU A 35 -6.28 -10.50 -7.93
N PRO A 36 -6.82 -10.41 -9.17
CA PRO A 36 -7.12 -11.59 -9.97
C PRO A 36 -5.87 -12.46 -10.16
N GLY A 37 -5.98 -13.79 -10.23
CA GLY A 37 -4.80 -14.67 -10.39
C GLY A 37 -4.05 -14.97 -9.09
N GLU A 38 -2.72 -15.20 -9.14
CA GLU A 38 -1.90 -15.48 -7.94
C GLU A 38 -1.47 -14.20 -7.18
N GLY A 39 -2.18 -13.09 -7.38
CA GLY A 39 -1.98 -11.81 -6.69
C GLY A 39 -0.67 -11.09 -7.01
N LEU A 40 0.45 -11.65 -6.53
CA LEU A 40 1.81 -11.18 -6.80
C LEU A 40 2.16 -11.22 -8.29
N GLU A 41 1.75 -12.27 -8.99
CA GLU A 41 1.99 -12.38 -10.44
C GLU A 41 1.29 -11.25 -11.21
N GLU A 42 0.11 -10.82 -10.78
CA GLU A 42 -0.55 -9.67 -11.39
C GLU A 42 0.12 -8.36 -11.00
N LEU A 43 0.58 -8.23 -9.76
CA LEU A 43 1.37 -7.06 -9.36
C LEU A 43 2.66 -6.94 -10.20
N GLU A 44 3.30 -8.05 -10.54
CA GLU A 44 4.46 -8.09 -11.43
C GLU A 44 4.10 -7.66 -12.86
N LYS A 45 2.97 -8.12 -13.40
CA LYS A 45 2.51 -7.75 -14.76
C LYS A 45 2.06 -6.29 -14.87
N HIS A 46 1.39 -5.79 -13.85
CA HIS A 46 0.80 -4.45 -13.82
C HIS A 46 1.73 -3.38 -13.24
N PHE A 47 2.92 -3.77 -12.76
CA PHE A 47 3.95 -2.94 -12.11
C PHE A 47 3.55 -2.31 -10.77
N PHE A 48 2.27 -1.99 -10.58
CA PHE A 48 1.74 -1.47 -9.34
C PHE A 48 0.26 -1.81 -9.14
N HIS A 49 -0.17 -1.83 -7.88
CA HIS A 49 -1.56 -1.83 -7.43
C HIS A 49 -1.75 -0.65 -6.48
N SER A 50 -2.94 -0.05 -6.46
CA SER A 50 -3.21 1.07 -5.55
C SER A 50 -4.59 0.94 -4.92
N PHE A 51 -4.68 1.31 -3.65
CA PHE A 51 -5.94 1.37 -2.92
C PHE A 51 -6.03 2.67 -2.13
N ALA A 52 -7.25 3.15 -1.90
CA ALA A 52 -7.51 4.39 -1.19
C ALA A 52 -8.20 4.13 0.16
N LEU A 53 -7.96 5.01 1.12
CA LEU A 53 -8.74 5.14 2.35
C LEU A 53 -9.93 6.08 2.13
N ASP A 54 -10.89 6.06 3.07
CA ASP A 54 -12.09 6.89 3.01
C ASP A 54 -11.81 8.41 3.04
N ASP A 55 -10.64 8.81 3.56
CA ASP A 55 -10.18 10.19 3.59
C ASP A 55 -9.42 10.63 2.32
N GLY A 56 -9.34 9.75 1.31
CA GLY A 56 -8.66 10.04 0.06
C GLY A 56 -7.14 9.86 0.10
N THR A 57 -6.58 9.28 1.17
CA THR A 57 -5.19 8.84 1.19
C THR A 57 -5.02 7.62 0.30
N GLU A 58 -4.09 7.66 -0.65
CA GLU A 58 -3.81 6.57 -1.58
C GLU A 58 -2.53 5.84 -1.20
N PHE A 59 -2.58 4.51 -1.17
CA PHE A 59 -1.41 3.65 -0.99
C PHE A 59 -1.09 2.95 -2.30
N ILE A 60 0.19 2.96 -2.68
CA ILE A 60 0.69 2.39 -3.93
C ILE A 60 1.62 1.24 -3.58
N CYS A 61 1.25 0.05 -4.01
CA CYS A 61 1.99 -1.20 -3.87
C CYS A 61 2.78 -1.46 -5.17
N SER A 62 4.07 -1.74 -5.06
CA SER A 62 4.92 -2.09 -6.21
C SER A 62 5.88 -3.22 -5.84
N LEU A 63 6.14 -4.14 -6.75
CA LEU A 63 7.10 -5.22 -6.53
C LEU A 63 8.54 -4.69 -6.65
N THR A 64 9.38 -5.00 -5.67
CA THR A 64 10.82 -4.71 -5.71
C THR A 64 11.56 -5.79 -6.49
N ALA A 65 12.80 -5.49 -6.90
CA ALA A 65 13.65 -6.46 -7.60
C ALA A 65 14.00 -7.68 -6.72
N ASP A 66 13.94 -7.53 -5.39
CA ASP A 66 14.12 -8.60 -4.39
C ASP A 66 12.85 -9.39 -4.11
N GLY A 67 11.71 -9.05 -4.73
CA GLY A 67 10.44 -9.77 -4.60
C GLY A 67 9.58 -9.36 -3.40
N ALA A 68 9.93 -8.25 -2.73
CA ALA A 68 9.10 -7.66 -1.68
C ALA A 68 8.06 -6.70 -2.26
N VAL A 69 6.95 -6.50 -1.54
CA VAL A 69 5.96 -5.48 -1.87
C VAL A 69 6.35 -4.18 -1.17
N ARG A 70 6.80 -3.20 -1.95
CA ARG A 70 7.02 -1.84 -1.45
C ARG A 70 5.69 -1.09 -1.43
N VAL A 71 5.38 -0.49 -0.29
CA VAL A 71 4.19 0.35 -0.11
C VAL A 71 4.63 1.80 0.06
N ASP A 72 4.16 2.66 -0.84
CA ASP A 72 4.24 4.11 -0.73
C ASP A 72 2.87 4.71 -0.41
N ALA A 73 2.83 5.94 0.11
CA ALA A 73 1.59 6.64 0.37
C ALA A 73 1.64 8.03 -0.27
N CYS A 74 0.58 8.33 -1.01
CA CYS A 74 0.27 9.65 -1.53
C CYS A 74 -0.91 10.20 -0.73
N ALA A 75 -0.63 11.13 0.17
CA ALA A 75 -1.69 11.83 0.89
C ALA A 75 -2.26 12.94 -0.02
N ASN A 76 -3.58 13.06 -0.07
CA ASN A 76 -4.21 14.23 -0.68
C ASN A 76 -3.94 15.44 0.21
N GLU A 77 -3.08 16.35 -0.25
CA GLU A 77 -2.72 17.57 0.48
C GLU A 77 -3.94 18.49 0.70
N ASP A 78 -4.96 18.41 -0.18
CA ASP A 78 -6.23 19.16 -0.08
C ASP A 78 -7.04 18.86 1.20
N ALA A 79 -6.92 17.67 1.80
CA ALA A 79 -7.64 17.34 3.04
C ALA A 79 -7.00 17.97 4.30
N ARG A 80 -5.73 18.39 4.21
CA ARG A 80 -4.95 18.86 5.37
C ARG A 80 -5.08 20.36 5.63
N GLU A 81 -5.50 21.15 4.62
CA GLU A 81 -5.74 22.59 4.76
C GLU A 81 -7.15 22.95 5.25
N ALA A 82 -8.05 21.96 5.39
CA ALA A 82 -9.43 22.17 5.84
C ALA A 82 -9.70 21.87 7.33
N ALA A 83 -8.66 21.53 8.12
CA ALA A 83 -8.76 21.16 9.54
C ALA A 83 -8.18 22.23 10.48
#